data_AF-A0A958RD22-F1
#
_entry.id   AF-A0A958RD22-F1
#
_cell.length_a   1.000
_cell.length_b   1.000
_cell.length_c   1.000
_cell.angle_alpha   90.00
_cell.angle_beta   90.00
_cell.angle_gamma   90.00
#
_symmetry.space_group_name_H-M   'P 1'
#
loop_
_entity.id
_entity.type
_entity.pdbx_description
1 polymer ?
#
loop_
_entity_poly.entity_id
_entity_poly.type
_entity_poly.pdbx_seq_one_letter_code
_entity_poly.pdbx_strand_id
1 'polypeptide(L)' 'MDEVKQIVNDIRQGRIKPVYFLMGAEPYFIDRIAGFIETQLLTEEEKGFNQMVLYGRDITVNDIV' A
#
# COMPACT_ATOMS: atom_id res chain seq x y z
N MET A 1 1.15 9.70 13.72
CA MET A 1 1.42 10.82 12.77
C MET A 1 2.85 10.75 12.25
N ASP A 2 3.82 10.54 13.14
CA ASP A 2 5.23 10.42 12.73
C ASP A 2 5.48 9.12 11.97
N GLU A 3 4.77 8.02 12.26
CA GLU A 3 4.91 6.78 11.50
C GLU A 3 4.47 6.94 10.04
N VAL A 4 3.38 7.66 9.79
CA VAL A 4 2.87 7.94 8.44
C VAL A 4 3.93 8.66 7.61
N LYS A 5 4.53 9.71 8.19
CA LYS A 5 5.60 10.48 7.53
C LYS A 5 6.83 9.60 7.28
N GLN A 6 7.18 8.75 8.25
CA GLN A 6 8.31 7.83 8.12
C GLN A 6 8.11 6.85 6.96
N ILE A 7 6.93 6.21 6.88
CA ILE A 7 6.59 5.28 5.79
C ILE A 7 6.74 5.97 4.43
N VAL A 8 6.14 7.15 4.26
CA VAL A 8 6.22 7.92 3.01
C VAL A 8 7.66 8.28 2.66
N ASN A 9 8.45 8.71 3.63
CA ASN A 9 9.85 9.07 3.41
C ASN A 9 10.72 7.85 3.06
N ASP A 10 10.48 6.70 3.69
CA ASP A 10 11.22 5.47 3.39
C ASP A 10 10.94 4.98 1.98
N ILE A 11 9.66 4.98 1.56
CA ILE A 11 9.27 4.64 0.18
C ILE A 11 9.92 5.58 -0.83
N ARG A 12 9.93 6.90 -0.57
CA ARG A 12 10.62 7.89 -1.44
C ARG A 12 12.11 7.64 -1.57
N GLN A 13 12.73 7.06 -0.56
CA GLN A 13 14.16 6.74 -0.54
C GLN A 13 14.44 5.32 -1.08
N GLY A 14 13.44 4.65 -1.66
CA GLY A 14 13.55 3.28 -2.17
C GLY A 14 13.65 2.22 -1.09
N ARG A 15 13.49 2.57 0.19
CA ARG A 15 13.53 1.64 1.33
C ARG A 15 12.16 1.02 1.56
N ILE A 16 11.68 0.29 0.57
CA ILE A 16 10.35 -0.32 0.59
C ILE A 16 10.39 -1.61 1.43
N LYS A 17 9.42 -1.78 2.31
CA LYS A 17 9.20 -3.03 3.05
C LYS A 17 8.28 -3.94 2.24
N PRO A 18 8.46 -5.27 2.31
CA PRO A 18 7.65 -6.21 1.53
C PRO A 18 6.18 -6.24 1.98
N VAL A 19 5.89 -5.89 3.24
CA VAL A 19 4.54 -5.88 3.80
C VAL A 19 4.32 -4.63 4.64
N TYR A 20 3.19 -3.97 4.43
CA TYR A 20 2.70 -2.86 5.26
C TYR A 20 1.33 -3.21 5.81
N PHE A 21 1.15 -3.07 7.13
CA PHE A 21 -0.15 -3.21 7.78
C PHE A 21 -0.65 -1.82 8.18
N LEU A 22 -1.60 -1.29 7.41
CA LEU A 22 -2.16 0.05 7.61
C LEU A 22 -3.47 -0.06 8.39
N MET A 23 -3.49 0.44 9.62
CA MET A 23 -4.68 0.44 10.48
C MET A 23 -4.69 1.69 11.37
N GLY A 24 -5.87 2.08 11.86
CA GLY A 24 -6.01 3.17 12.80
C GLY A 24 -7.41 3.77 12.79
N ALA A 25 -7.64 4.70 13.72
CA ALA A 25 -8.93 5.40 13.85
C ALA A 25 -9.13 6.49 12.78
N GLU A 26 -8.10 6.84 12.02
CA GLU A 26 -8.10 7.91 11.02
C GLU A 26 -7.90 7.35 9.60
N PRO A 27 -9.00 7.02 8.88
CA PRO A 27 -8.93 6.40 7.55
C PRO A 27 -8.18 7.24 6.52
N TYR A 28 -8.23 8.57 6.67
CA TYR A 28 -7.53 9.51 5.80
C TYR A 28 -6.05 9.15 5.60
N PHE A 29 -5.35 8.73 6.66
CA PHE A 29 -3.93 8.37 6.52
C PHE A 29 -3.72 7.03 5.81
N ILE A 30 -4.64 6.08 5.99
CA ILE A 30 -4.60 4.79 5.29
C ILE A 30 -4.72 5.05 3.78
N ASP A 31 -5.73 5.82 3.37
CA ASP A 31 -5.97 6.17 1.97
C ASP A 31 -4.78 6.94 1.37
N ARG A 32 -4.21 7.89 2.13
CA ARG A 32 -3.05 8.68 1.67
C ARG A 32 -1.80 7.84 1.47
N ILE A 33 -1.52 6.87 2.35
CA ILE A 33 -0.37 5.98 2.19
C ILE A 33 -0.62 4.99 1.04
N ALA A 34 -1.79 4.36 0.99
CA ALA A 34 -2.13 3.38 -0.04
C ALA A 34 -2.05 4.01 -1.44
N GLY A 35 -2.67 5.17 -1.63
CA GLY A 35 -2.60 5.90 -2.91
C GLY A 35 -1.18 6.41 -3.23
N PHE A 36 -0.39 6.75 -2.23
CA PHE A 36 1.02 7.10 -2.45
C PHE A 36 1.83 5.89 -2.94
N ILE A 37 1.67 4.71 -2.34
CA ILE A 37 2.33 3.46 -2.77
C ILE A 37 1.92 3.13 -4.21
N GLU A 38 0.62 3.15 -4.49
CA GLU A 38 0.07 2.86 -5.82
C GLU A 38 0.62 3.77 -6.92
N THR A 39 0.80 5.06 -6.63
CA THR A 39 1.24 6.04 -7.64
C THR A 39 2.76 6.18 -7.77
N GLN A 40 3.55 5.72 -6.79
CA GLN A 40 5.02 5.85 -6.84
C GLN A 40 5.75 4.57 -7.26
N LEU A 41 5.17 3.40 -7.00
CA LEU A 41 5.90 2.14 -7.22
C LEU A 41 5.70 1.53 -8.58
N LEU A 42 4.54 1.76 -9.20
CA LEU A 42 4.18 1.18 -10.50
C LEU A 42 3.80 2.30 -11.47
N THR A 43 4.26 2.20 -12.71
CA THR A 43 3.70 3.01 -13.80
C THR A 43 2.28 2.55 -14.11
N GLU A 44 1.49 3.37 -14.81
CA GLU A 44 0.12 3.00 -15.19
C GLU A 44 0.06 1.73 -16.03
N GLU A 45 1.07 1.49 -16.88
CA GLU A 45 1.19 0.27 -17.68
C GLU A 45 1.48 -0.96 -16.81
N GLU A 46 2.30 -0.80 -15.77
CA GLU A 46 2.65 -1.89 -14.85
C GLU A 46 1.48 -2.28 -13.96
N LYS A 47 0.63 -1.34 -13.55
CA LYS A 47 -0.52 -1.61 -12.67
C LYS A 47 -1.45 -2.68 -13.22
N GLY A 48 -1.69 -2.68 -14.53
CA GLY A 48 -2.58 -3.66 -15.17
C GLY A 48 -2.12 -5.12 -15.03
N PHE A 49 -0.83 -5.35 -14.77
CA PHE A 49 -0.24 -6.69 -14.65
C PHE A 49 0.29 -7.00 -13.25
N ASN A 50 0.79 -5.98 -12.55
CA ASN A 50 1.55 -6.13 -11.31
C ASN A 50 0.79 -5.64 -10.06
N GLN A 51 -0.43 -5.13 -10.21
CA GLN A 51 -1.28 -4.71 -9.09
C GLN A 51 -2.57 -5.52 -9.04
N MET A 52 -2.91 -6.01 -7.84
CA MET A 52 -4.20 -6.63 -7.57
C MET A 52 -4.84 -5.94 -6.36
N VAL A 53 -6.11 -5.56 -6.49
CA VAL A 53 -6.89 -4.99 -5.39
C VAL A 53 -7.95 -6.00 -4.99
N LEU A 54 -7.92 -6.42 -3.73
CA LEU A 54 -8.76 -7.49 -3.21
C LEU A 54 -9.65 -6.93 -2.08
N TYR A 55 -10.92 -7.33 -2.06
CA TYR A 55 -11.82 -6.97 -0.97
C TYR A 55 -11.82 -8.07 0.08
N GLY A 56 -11.15 -7.83 1.21
CA GLY A 56 -10.81 -8.88 2.19
C GLY A 56 -11.98 -9.73 2.72
N ARG A 57 -13.22 -9.23 2.67
CA ARG A 57 -14.40 -10.02 3.07
C ARG A 57 -14.67 -11.22 2.16
N ASP A 58 -14.32 -11.10 0.88
CA ASP A 58 -14.68 -12.07 -0.16
C ASP A 58 -13.47 -12.97 -0.54
N ILE A 59 -12.41 -12.95 0.28
CA ILE A 59 -11.09 -13.50 -0.03
C ILE A 59 -10.65 -14.45 1.10
N THR A 60 -10.07 -15.59 0.74
CA THR A 60 -9.44 -16.52 1.68
C THR A 60 -7.94 -16.30 1.76
N VAL A 61 -7.29 -16.86 2.79
CA VAL A 61 -5.83 -16.82 2.88
C VAL A 61 -5.18 -17.44 1.65
N ASN A 62 -5.74 -18.55 1.13
CA ASN A 62 -5.22 -19.24 -0.05
C ASN A 62 -5.31 -18.43 -1.35
N ASP A 63 -6.14 -17.38 -1.39
CA ASP A 63 -6.21 -16.50 -2.56
C ASP A 63 -5.09 -15.45 -2.55
N ILE A 64 -4.33 -15.33 -1.44
CA ILE A 64 -3.25 -14.36 -1.23
C ILE A 64 -1.85 -15.02 -1.33
N VAL A 65 -1.71 -16.31 -0.97
CA VAL A 65 -0.43 -17.06 -0.91
C VAL A 65 -0.28 -18.14 -1.96
#